data_AF-A0A918G335-F1
#
_entry.id   AF-A0A918G335-F1
#
_cell.length_a   1.000
_cell.length_b   1.000
_cell.length_c   1.000
_cell.angle_alpha   90.00
_cell.angle_beta   90.00
_cell.angle_gamma   90.00
#
_symmetry.space_group_name_H-M   'P 1'
#
loop_
_entity.id
_entity.type
_entity.pdbx_description
1 polymer ?
#
loop_
_entity_poly.entity_id
_entity_poly.type
_entity_poly.pdbx_seq_one_letter_code
_entity_poly.pdbx_strand_id
1 'polypeptide(L)'
;MRSGSSGGGGGWPRALVVLLVVLLVQAALFASADAGGLSVVVAGAALAVCLLVAARCAPAVPPTRVRTALRDRERRTAFLPQRDPDAAGRRRPRAPGRALPASVA
;
A
#
# COMPACT_ATOMS: atom_id res chain seq x y z
N MET A 1 -15.88 0.86 -22.91
CA MET A 1 -16.72 1.00 -21.70
C MET A 1 -15.95 1.81 -20.67
N ARG A 2 -16.36 3.07 -20.46
CA ARG A 2 -15.81 3.99 -19.45
C ARG A 2 -16.54 3.73 -18.13
N SER A 3 -15.82 3.45 -17.05
CA SER A 3 -16.36 3.56 -15.69
C SER A 3 -15.58 4.65 -14.95
N GLY A 4 -16.34 5.60 -14.43
CA GLY A 4 -15.87 6.89 -13.93
C GLY A 4 -15.07 6.77 -12.64
N SER A 5 -13.97 7.51 -12.58
CA SER A 5 -13.24 7.82 -11.35
C SER A 5 -13.85 9.07 -10.71
N SER A 6 -14.98 8.91 -10.02
CA SER A 6 -15.55 9.95 -9.16
C SER A 6 -15.00 9.80 -7.74
N GLY A 7 -14.44 10.87 -7.19
CA GLY A 7 -14.28 11.04 -5.75
C GLY A 7 -12.84 11.07 -5.25
N GLY A 8 -12.21 12.24 -5.29
CA GLY A 8 -10.93 12.46 -4.61
C GLY A 8 -10.38 13.88 -4.70
N GLY A 9 -11.18 14.86 -5.16
CA GLY A 9 -10.77 16.26 -5.24
C GLY A 9 -11.13 16.99 -3.96
N GLY A 10 -10.18 17.18 -3.04
CA GLY A 10 -10.43 18.05 -1.87
C GLY A 10 -9.48 17.94 -0.67
N GLY A 11 -8.50 17.01 -0.68
CA GLY A 11 -7.58 16.81 0.44
C GLY A 11 -6.26 17.58 0.35
N TRP A 12 -5.85 17.98 -0.84
CA TRP A 12 -4.54 18.54 -1.16
C TRP A 12 -4.15 19.79 -0.36
N PRO A 13 -5.01 20.84 -0.29
CA PRO A 13 -4.64 22.03 0.46
C PRO A 13 -4.51 21.74 1.96
N ARG A 14 -5.35 20.84 2.48
CA ARG A 14 -5.31 20.44 3.89
C ARG A 14 -4.07 19.63 4.23
N ALA A 15 -3.66 18.71 3.36
CA ALA A 15 -2.43 17.92 3.55
C ALA A 15 -1.18 18.81 3.52
N LEU A 16 -1.14 19.81 2.64
CA LEU A 16 -0.05 20.78 2.56
C LEU A 16 0.04 21.66 3.82
N VAL A 17 -1.11 22.13 4.32
CA VAL A 17 -1.15 22.92 5.57
C VAL A 17 -0.68 22.08 6.75
N VAL A 18 -1.12 20.83 6.86
CA VAL A 18 -0.67 19.92 7.93
C VAL A 18 0.84 19.65 7.83
N LEU A 19 1.36 19.38 6.63
CA LEU A 19 2.79 19.17 6.41
C LEU A 19 3.62 20.40 6.80
N LEU A 20 3.16 21.60 6.42
CA LEU A 20 3.81 22.86 6.76
C LEU A 20 3.85 23.08 8.27
N VAL A 21 2.73 22.89 8.97
CA VAL A 21 2.66 23.04 10.44
C VAL A 21 3.61 22.06 11.13
N VAL A 22 3.64 20.80 10.69
CA VAL A 22 4.55 19.81 11.26
C VAL A 22 6.02 20.20 11.03
N LEU A 23 6.39 20.62 9.82
CA LEU A 23 7.76 21.06 9.53
C LEU A 23 8.18 22.23 10.41
N LEU A 24 7.28 23.19 10.64
CA LEU A 24 7.54 24.33 11.53
C LEU A 24 7.74 23.90 12.99
N VAL A 25 6.92 22.98 13.49
CA VAL A 25 7.08 22.41 14.85
C VAL A 25 8.41 21.66 14.97
N GLN A 26 8.76 20.84 13.98
CA GLN A 26 10.03 20.11 13.96
C GLN A 26 11.24 21.06 13.92
N ALA A 27 11.18 22.13 13.12
CA ALA A 27 12.23 23.13 13.06
C ALA A 27 12.40 23.89 14.39
N ALA A 28 11.28 24.24 15.05
CA ALA A 28 11.30 24.89 16.36
C ALA A 28 11.87 23.96 17.45
N LEU A 29 11.47 22.68 17.46
CA LEU A 29 11.99 21.67 18.38
C LEU A 29 13.49 21.42 18.16
N PHE A 30 13.94 21.37 16.91
CA PHE A 30 15.35 21.19 16.58
C PHE A 30 16.20 22.40 16.95
N ALA A 31 15.70 23.62 16.73
CA ALA A 31 16.36 24.86 17.16
C ALA A 31 16.45 25.02 18.68
N SER A 32 15.55 24.37 19.42
CA SER A 32 15.50 24.39 20.88
C SER A 32 16.24 23.22 21.55
N ALA A 33 16.78 22.29 20.76
CA ALA A 33 17.38 21.07 21.27
C ALA A 33 18.90 21.25 21.46
N ASP A 34 19.35 21.31 22.71
CA ASP A 34 20.75 21.12 23.06
C ASP A 34 21.19 19.70 22.65
N ALA A 35 22.32 19.62 21.95
CA ALA A 35 22.79 18.43 21.25
C ALA A 35 23.03 17.25 22.21
N GLY A 36 22.07 16.32 22.31
CA GLY A 36 22.27 15.12 23.14
C GLY A 36 21.35 13.92 22.89
N GLY A 37 20.09 14.11 22.49
CA GLY A 37 19.18 12.95 22.38
C GLY A 37 17.97 13.09 21.45
N LEU A 38 17.63 14.32 21.04
CA LEU A 38 16.39 14.56 20.27
C LEU A 38 16.54 14.34 18.76
N SER A 39 17.76 14.19 18.24
CA SER A 39 18.02 14.05 16.80
C SER A 39 17.29 12.85 16.17
N VAL A 40 17.30 11.70 16.82
CA VAL A 40 16.62 10.49 16.33
C VAL A 40 15.09 10.64 16.38
N VAL A 41 14.57 11.31 17.40
CA VAL A 41 13.13 11.57 17.54
C VAL A 41 12.67 12.52 16.44
N VAL A 42 13.44 13.58 16.15
CA VAL A 42 13.15 14.53 15.07
C VAL A 42 13.23 13.84 13.71
N ALA A 43 14.25 13.03 13.45
CA ALA A 43 14.35 12.25 12.21
C ALA A 43 13.18 11.26 12.06
N GLY A 44 12.81 10.56 13.14
CA GLY A 44 11.67 9.64 13.15
C GLY A 44 10.34 10.33 12.87
N ALA A 45 10.10 11.49 13.48
CA ALA A 45 8.89 12.27 13.24
C ALA A 45 8.84 12.83 11.82
N ALA A 46 9.95 13.31 11.27
CA ALA A 46 10.02 13.74 9.87
C ALA A 46 9.72 12.60 8.89
N LEU A 47 10.27 11.41 9.14
CA LEU A 47 9.99 10.21 8.33
C LEU A 47 8.53 9.78 8.44
N ALA A 48 7.95 9.74 9.65
CA ALA A 48 6.56 9.39 9.86
C ALA A 48 5.62 10.33 9.08
N VAL A 49 5.92 11.63 9.08
CA VAL A 49 5.13 12.64 8.38
C VAL A 49 5.26 12.49 6.87
N CYS A 50 6.48 12.24 6.39
CA CYS A 50 6.73 11.94 4.98
C CYS A 50 5.93 10.71 4.51
N LEU A 51 5.94 9.63 5.31
CA LEU A 51 5.17 8.41 5.02
C LEU A 51 3.66 8.67 5.06
N LEU A 52 3.17 9.47 6.00
CA LEU A 52 1.75 9.83 6.08
C LEU A 52 1.30 10.65 4.86
N VAL A 53 2.10 11.64 4.44
CA VAL A 53 1.80 12.40 3.23
C VAL A 53 1.84 11.49 2.00
N ALA A 54 2.87 10.65 1.86
CA ALA A 54 2.97 9.70 0.76
C ALA A 54 1.77 8.75 0.72
N ALA A 55 1.32 8.23 1.87
CA ALA A 55 0.16 7.36 1.98
C ALA A 55 -1.15 8.07 1.62
N ARG A 56 -1.29 9.37 1.92
CA ARG A 56 -2.49 10.17 1.56
C ARG A 56 -2.48 10.62 0.11
N CYS A 57 -1.30 10.79 -0.49
CA CYS A 57 -1.14 11.08 -1.91
C CYS A 57 -1.22 9.82 -2.78
N ALA A 58 -1.08 8.63 -2.19
CA ALA A 58 -1.22 7.37 -2.92
C ALA A 58 -2.64 7.25 -3.51
N PRO A 59 -2.78 7.00 -4.82
CA PRO A 59 -4.09 6.84 -5.43
C PRO A 59 -4.81 5.64 -4.83
N ALA A 60 -6.10 5.79 -4.53
CA ALA A 60 -6.94 4.66 -4.14
C ALA A 60 -7.13 3.75 -5.36
N VAL A 61 -6.37 2.65 -5.42
CA VAL A 61 -6.43 1.70 -6.52
C VAL A 61 -7.34 0.52 -6.12
N PRO A 62 -8.39 0.20 -6.91
CA PRO A 62 -9.21 -0.98 -6.63
C PRO A 62 -8.35 -2.24 -6.68
N PRO A 63 -8.60 -3.25 -5.82
CA PRO A 63 -7.76 -4.44 -5.70
C PRO A 63 -7.64 -5.21 -7.03
N THR A 64 -8.65 -5.12 -7.89
CA THR A 64 -8.64 -5.70 -9.24
C THR A 64 -7.58 -5.08 -10.14
N ARG A 65 -7.32 -3.77 -10.04
CA ARG A 65 -6.26 -3.09 -10.81
C ARG A 65 -4.86 -3.50 -10.37
N VAL A 66 -4.67 -3.81 -9.09
CA VAL A 66 -3.39 -4.31 -8.59
C VAL A 66 -3.10 -5.68 -9.20
N ARG A 67 -4.09 -6.57 -9.21
CA ARG A 67 -3.98 -7.90 -9.84
C ARG A 67 -3.70 -7.82 -11.33
N THR A 68 -4.40 -6.94 -12.06
CA THR A 68 -4.15 -6.80 -13.51
C THR A 68 -2.80 -6.14 -13.80
N ALA A 69 -2.36 -5.18 -13.01
CA ALA A 69 -1.04 -4.57 -13.15
C ALA A 69 0.08 -5.58 -12.87
N LEU A 70 -0.10 -6.45 -11.87
CA LEU A 70 0.84 -7.52 -11.57
C LEU A 70 0.90 -8.53 -12.72
N ARG A 71 -0.26 -8.95 -13.23
CA ARG A 71 -0.36 -9.84 -14.40
C ARG A 71 0.25 -9.22 -15.66
N ASP A 72 0.05 -7.92 -15.87
CA ASP A 72 0.61 -7.20 -17.01
C ASP A 72 2.15 -7.08 -16.89
N ARG A 73 2.65 -6.86 -15.67
CA ARG A 73 4.08 -6.84 -15.39
C ARG A 73 4.72 -8.22 -15.62
N GLU A 74 4.10 -9.30 -15.15
CA GLU A 74 4.53 -10.68 -15.40
C GLU A 74 4.61 -11.01 -16.89
N ARG A 75 3.62 -10.59 -17.69
CA ARG A 75 3.63 -10.78 -19.14
C ARG A 75 4.80 -10.06 -19.81
N ARG A 76 5.21 -8.90 -19.29
CA ARG A 76 6.31 -8.09 -19.83
C ARG A 76 7.69 -8.57 -19.39
N THR A 77 7.77 -9.33 -18.30
CA THR A 77 9.05 -9.79 -17.75
C THR A 77 9.04 -11.30 -17.62
N ALA A 78 9.82 -11.99 -18.46
CA ALA A 78 9.93 -13.44 -18.45
C ALA A 78 10.50 -13.91 -17.09
N PHE A 79 9.64 -14.40 -16.20
CA PHE A 79 10.07 -14.86 -14.90
C PHE A 79 9.62 -16.28 -14.60
N LEU A 80 10.43 -16.94 -13.75
CA LEU A 80 10.33 -18.33 -13.36
C LEU A 80 8.93 -18.74 -12.86
N PRO A 81 8.60 -20.05 -12.93
CA PRO A 81 7.30 -20.64 -12.55
C PRO A 81 6.74 -20.32 -11.16
N GLN A 82 7.48 -19.59 -10.32
CA GLN A 82 7.08 -19.20 -8.97
C GLN A 82 6.63 -17.74 -8.85
N ARG A 83 6.62 -16.96 -9.94
CA ARG A 83 6.43 -15.49 -9.86
C ARG A 83 5.02 -14.99 -10.11
N ASP A 84 4.15 -15.82 -10.67
CA ASP A 84 2.71 -15.54 -10.74
C ASP A 84 2.11 -15.96 -9.38
N PRO A 85 1.76 -15.01 -8.50
CA PRO A 85 1.23 -15.34 -7.18
C PRO A 85 -0.17 -15.96 -7.28
N ASP A 86 -0.85 -15.77 -8.40
CA ASP A 86 -2.13 -16.39 -8.73
C ASP A 86 -1.93 -17.67 -9.56
N ALA A 87 -0.69 -18.10 -9.83
CA ALA A 87 -0.43 -19.35 -10.53
C ALA A 87 -1.08 -20.49 -9.77
N ALA A 88 -1.69 -21.41 -10.51
CA ALA A 88 -2.21 -22.63 -9.93
C ALA A 88 -1.06 -23.35 -9.19
N GLY A 89 -1.11 -23.31 -7.86
CA GLY A 89 -0.23 -24.11 -7.03
C GLY A 89 -0.36 -25.58 -7.41
N ARG A 90 0.65 -26.40 -7.10
CA ARG A 90 0.53 -27.85 -7.31
C ARG A 90 -0.74 -28.33 -6.63
N ARG A 91 -1.63 -28.99 -7.38
CA ARG A 91 -2.81 -29.63 -6.81
C ARG A 91 -2.34 -30.49 -5.64
N ARG A 92 -2.70 -30.09 -4.42
CA ARG A 92 -2.56 -30.99 -3.28
C ARG A 92 -3.63 -32.06 -3.46
N PRO A 93 -3.26 -33.34 -3.58
CA PRO A 93 -4.24 -34.41 -3.53
C PRO A 93 -5.03 -34.21 -2.23
N ARG A 94 -6.35 -34.02 -2.35
CA ARG A 94 -7.20 -34.15 -1.18
C ARG A 94 -7.08 -35.62 -0.79
N ALA A 95 -6.77 -35.90 0.48
CA ALA A 95 -6.88 -37.27 0.97
C ALA A 95 -8.25 -37.81 0.55
N PRO A 96 -8.35 -39.08 0.09
CA PRO A 96 -9.64 -39.65 -0.29
C PRO A 96 -10.66 -39.38 0.82
N GLY A 97 -11.63 -38.51 0.52
CA GLY A 97 -12.74 -38.25 1.43
C GLY A 97 -13.66 -39.45 1.41
N ARG A 98 -14.24 -39.81 2.55
CA ARG A 98 -15.27 -40.83 2.61
C ARG A 98 -16.42 -40.40 1.68
N ALA A 99 -16.87 -41.30 0.80
CA ALA A 99 -17.93 -41.00 -0.16
C ALA A 99 -19.17 -40.50 0.59
N LEU A 100 -19.50 -39.22 0.43
CA LEU A 100 -20.76 -38.66 0.87
C LEU A 100 -21.81 -39.02 -0.20
N PRO A 101 -22.98 -39.55 0.17
CA PRO A 101 -24.05 -39.79 -0.79
C PRO A 101 -24.44 -38.46 -1.44
N ALA A 102 -24.39 -38.43 -2.77
CA ALA A 102 -24.80 -37.26 -3.54
C ALA A 102 -26.28 -36.96 -3.24
N SER A 103 -26.59 -35.71 -2.90
CA SER A 103 -27.98 -35.24 -2.88
C SER A 103 -28.52 -35.31 -4.31
N VAL A 104 -29.47 -36.20 -4.54
CA VAL A 104 -30.27 -36.26 -5.75
C VAL A 104 -31.52 -35.41 -5.51
N ALA A 105 -31.87 -34.61 -6.52
CA ALA A 105 -33.00 -33.69 -6.67
C ALA A 105 -32.83 -32.28 -6.08
#